data_AF-A0A350G4Q8-F1
#
_entry.id   AF-A0A350G4Q8-F1
#
_cell.length_a   1.000
_cell.length_b   1.000
_cell.length_c   1.000
_cell.angle_alpha   90.00
_cell.angle_beta   90.00
_cell.angle_gamma   90.00
#
_symmetry.space_group_name_H-M   'P 1'
#
loop_
_entity.id
_entity.type
_entity.pdbx_description
1 polymer ?
#
loop_
_entity_poly.entity_id
_entity_poly.type
_entity_poly.pdbx_seq_one_letter_code
_entity_poly.pdbx_strand_id
1 'polypeptide(L)' 'EYLLEDISNEAGLTKHLSFDMCRWTCVLNDYRNGEEPDKIRQKLGVSKIQWRELYIKLKKLGGSKE' A
#
# COMPACT_ATOMS: atom_id res chain seq x y z
N GLU A 1 14.73 -6.68 -6.26
CA GLU A 1 13.55 -7.56 -6.42
C GLU A 1 13.84 -9.02 -6.10
N TYR A 2 15.04 -9.55 -6.38
CA TYR A 2 15.44 -10.95 -6.08
C TYR A 2 15.14 -11.45 -4.64
N LEU A 3 15.13 -10.59 -3.63
CA LEU A 3 14.87 -11.00 -2.23
C LEU A 3 13.44 -11.50 -2.00
N LEU A 4 12.45 -11.01 -2.75
CA LEU A 4 11.05 -11.36 -2.55
C LEU A 4 10.63 -12.60 -3.35
N GLU A 5 11.48 -13.08 -4.25
CA GLU A 5 11.19 -14.24 -5.11
C GLU A 5 11.09 -15.52 -4.29
N ASP A 6 12.09 -15.81 -3.46
CA ASP A 6 12.10 -16.98 -2.57
C ASP A 6 10.92 -16.95 -1.59
N ILE A 7 10.62 -15.78 -1.01
CA ILE A 7 9.48 -15.59 -0.12
C ILE A 7 8.16 -15.86 -0.87
N SER A 8 8.05 -15.40 -2.12
CA SER A 8 6.85 -15.65 -2.95
C SER A 8 6.66 -17.13 -3.22
N ASN A 9 7.74 -17.83 -3.58
CA ASN A 9 7.73 -19.26 -3.88
C ASN A 9 7.33 -20.07 -2.64
N GLU A 10 7.95 -19.80 -1.49
CA GLU A 10 7.64 -20.49 -0.23
C GLU A 10 6.24 -20.17 0.31
N ALA A 11 5.75 -18.95 0.08
CA ALA A 11 4.37 -18.57 0.42
C ALA A 11 3.33 -19.12 -0.58
N GLY A 12 3.75 -19.82 -1.64
CA GLY A 12 2.86 -20.35 -2.68
C GLY A 12 2.17 -19.27 -3.51
N LEU A 13 2.76 -18.07 -3.60
CA LEU A 13 2.20 -16.97 -4.37
C LEU A 13 2.49 -17.17 -5.86
N THR A 14 1.42 -17.24 -6.65
CA THR A 14 1.52 -17.36 -8.12
C THR A 14 1.89 -16.06 -8.82
N LYS A 15 1.78 -14.92 -8.11
CA LYS A 15 2.16 -13.60 -8.59
C LYS A 15 3.47 -13.16 -7.93
N HIS A 16 4.32 -12.48 -8.70
CA HIS A 16 5.53 -11.86 -8.19
C HIS A 16 5.20 -10.84 -7.09
N LEU A 17 5.82 -11.00 -5.91
CA LEU A 17 5.73 -10.04 -4.82
C LEU A 17 6.77 -8.93 -5.00
N SER A 18 6.34 -7.67 -4.90
CA SER A 18 7.24 -6.52 -4.92
C SER A 18 7.16 -5.70 -3.62
N PHE A 19 8.19 -4.92 -3.34
CA PHE A 19 8.20 -4.01 -2.18
C PHE A 19 7.08 -2.97 -2.27
N ASP A 20 6.75 -2.52 -3.48
CA ASP A 20 5.63 -1.60 -3.67
C ASP A 20 4.29 -2.25 -3.31
N MET A 21 4.08 -3.52 -3.67
CA MET A 21 2.90 -4.26 -3.22
C MET A 21 2.83 -4.32 -1.70
N CYS A 22 3.93 -4.69 -1.02
CA CYS A 22 3.99 -4.72 0.44
C CYS A 22 3.68 -3.35 1.07
N ARG A 23 4.25 -2.28 0.49
CA ARG A 23 4.03 -0.90 0.95
C ARG A 23 2.56 -0.48 0.81
N TRP A 24 1.94 -0.76 -0.34
CA TRP A 24 0.52 -0.48 -0.59
C TRP A 24 -0.39 -1.30 0.31
N THR A 25 -0.08 -2.58 0.55
CA THR A 25 -0.84 -3.43 1.49
C THR A 25 -0.76 -2.88 2.91
N CYS A 26 0.43 -2.45 3.36
CA CYS A 26 0.61 -1.84 4.68
C CYS A 26 -0.29 -0.62 4.88
N VAL A 27 -0.27 0.34 3.94
CA VAL A 27 -1.08 1.55 4.07
C VAL A 27 -2.57 1.33 3.84
N LEU A 28 -2.94 0.32 3.05
CA LEU A 28 -4.33 -0.09 2.90
C LEU A 28 -4.89 -0.67 4.21
N ASN A 29 -4.08 -1.42 4.96
CA ASN A 29 -4.46 -1.91 6.28
C ASN A 29 -4.61 -0.76 7.28
N ASP A 30 -3.66 0.18 7.32
CA ASP A 30 -3.77 1.38 8.16
C ASP A 30 -5.06 2.15 7.86
N TYR A 31 -5.34 2.37 6.56
CA TYR A 31 -6.55 3.05 6.11
C TYR A 31 -7.83 2.33 6.56
N ARG A 32 -7.89 1.01 6.39
CA ARG A 32 -9.03 0.19 6.83
C ARG A 32 -9.20 0.16 8.34
N ASN A 33 -8.11 0.30 9.09
CA ASN A 33 -8.12 0.41 10.55
C ASN A 33 -8.49 1.82 11.04
N GLY A 34 -8.77 2.77 10.13
CA GLY A 34 -9.17 4.12 10.49
C GLY A 34 -8.01 5.02 10.94
N GLU A 35 -6.76 4.69 10.56
CA GLU A 35 -5.62 5.55 10.85
C GLU A 35 -5.78 6.91 10.16
N GLU A 36 -5.30 7.96 10.83
CA GLU A 36 -5.38 9.34 10.33
C GLU A 36 -4.65 9.51 8.98
N PRO A 37 -5.30 10.08 7.95
CA PRO A 37 -4.71 10.19 6.60
C PRO A 37 -3.34 10.87 6.55
N ASP A 38 -3.07 11.86 7.41
CA ASP A 38 -1.76 12.52 7.42
C ASP A 38 -0.65 11.60 7.96
N LYS A 39 -0.96 10.70 8.91
CA LYS A 39 0.02 9.71 9.37
C LYS A 39 0.31 8.67 8.29
N ILE A 40 -0.70 8.24 7.54
CA ILE A 40 -0.50 7.35 6.39
C ILE A 40 0.40 8.02 5.34
N ARG A 41 0.16 9.31 5.04
CA ARG A 41 1.02 10.10 4.15
C ARG A 41 2.47 10.18 4.64
N GLN A 42 2.67 10.45 5.93
CA GLN A 42 3.99 10.51 6.54
C GLN A 42 4.69 9.14 6.50
N LYS A 43 3.98 8.04 6.77
CA LYS A 43 4.49 6.66 6.61
C LYS A 43 4.88 6.36 5.16
N LEU A 44 4.12 6.87 4.20
CA LEU A 44 4.49 6.82 2.77
C LEU A 44 5.62 7.78 2.41
N GLY A 45 6.09 8.67 3.28
CA GLY A 45 7.19 9.58 2.97
C GLY A 45 6.95 10.45 1.74
N VAL A 46 5.69 10.78 1.42
CA VAL A 46 5.32 11.58 0.24
C VAL A 46 4.92 13.00 0.62
N SER A 47 5.14 13.92 -0.31
CA SER A 47 4.70 15.31 -0.18
C SER A 47 3.17 15.42 -0.13
N LYS A 48 2.65 16.54 0.38
CA LYS A 48 1.21 16.84 0.36
C LYS A 48 0.62 16.88 -1.06
N ILE A 49 1.42 17.27 -2.05
CA ILE A 49 0.98 17.34 -3.45
C ILE A 49 0.77 15.93 -4.00
N GLN A 50 1.76 15.04 -3.86
CA GLN A 50 1.66 13.63 -4.26
C GLN A 50 0.52 12.91 -3.53
N TRP A 51 0.30 13.25 -2.26
CA TRP A 51 -0.73 12.63 -1.43
C TRP A 51 -2.14 12.80 -1.99
N ARG A 52 -2.44 13.92 -2.66
CA ARG A 52 -3.78 14.19 -3.20
C ARG A 52 -4.23 13.07 -4.14
N GLU A 53 -3.37 12.65 -5.05
CA GLU A 53 -3.66 11.57 -5.99
C GLU A 53 -3.59 10.18 -5.33
N LEU A 54 -2.56 9.95 -4.51
CA LEU A 54 -2.36 8.66 -3.85
C LEU A 54 -3.50 8.32 -2.90
N TYR A 55 -4.07 9.31 -2.21
CA TYR A 55 -5.19 9.10 -1.30
C TYR A 55 -6.46 8.67 -2.04
N ILE A 56 -6.72 9.21 -3.23
CA ILE A 56 -7.86 8.80 -4.07
C ILE A 56 -7.68 7.33 -4.49
N LYS A 57 -6.48 6.95 -4.95
CA LYS A 57 -6.15 5.56 -5.29
C LYS A 57 -6.33 4.64 -4.08
N LEU A 58 -5.88 5.07 -2.89
CA LEU A 58 -6.00 4.33 -1.65
C LEU A 58 -7.46 4.08 -1.24
N LYS A 59 -8.31 5.11 -1.31
CA LYS A 59 -9.76 4.96 -1.06
C LYS A 59 -10.41 3.96 -2.01
N LYS A 60 -10.09 4.05 -3.30
CA LYS A 60 -10.59 3.12 -4.33
C LYS A 60 -10.16 1.67 -4.04
N LEU A 61 -8.90 1.46 -3.65
CA LEU A 61 -8.37 0.18 -3.17
C LEU A 61 -9.07 -0.32 -1.89
N GLY A 62 -9.45 0.62 -1.00
CA GLY A 62 -10.24 0.37 0.21
C GLY A 62 -11.67 -0.10 -0.04
N GLY A 63 -12.16 -0.02 -1.28
CA GLY A 63 -13.55 -0.35 -1.62
C GLY A 63 -14.51 0.82 -1.38
N SER A 64 -14.00 2.00 -1.03
CA SER A 64 -14.79 3.23 -1.01
C SER A 64 -15.16 3.59 -2.45
N LYS A 65 -16.41 3.34 -2.83
CA LYS A 65 -16.99 3.91 -4.04
C LYS A 65 -17.23 5.40 -3.77
N GLU A 66 -16.57 6.27 -4.54
CA GLU A 66 -17.09 7.62 -4.77
C GLU A 66 -18.41 7.53 -5.54
#